data_AF-A0A926EL50-F1
#
_entry.id   AF-A0A926EL50-F1
#
_cell.length_a   1.000
_cell.length_b   1.000
_cell.length_c   1.000
_cell.angle_alpha   90.00
_cell.angle_beta   90.00
_cell.angle_gamma   90.00
#
_symmetry.space_group_name_H-M   'P 1'
#
loop_
_entity.id
_entity.type
_entity.pdbx_description
1 polymer ?
#
loop_
_entity_poly.entity_id
_entity_poly.type
_entity_poly.pdbx_seq_one_letter_code
_entity_poly.pdbx_strand_id
1 'polypeptide(L)' 'MRTTYSTEPIRVKQIDTETGEVIEIYPSIVSAARDNFIAAKTVRRALKGNGYVPTKQLKFELA' A
#
# COMPACT_ATOMS: atom_id res chain seq x y z
N MET A 1 -0.68 20.43 -18.87
CA MET A 1 0.10 19.52 -17.99
C MET A 1 -0.04 18.10 -18.54
N ARG A 2 1.05 17.48 -19.00
CA ARG A 2 1.05 16.10 -19.48
C ARG A 2 1.45 15.23 -18.29
N THR A 3 0.51 14.54 -17.68
CA THR A 3 0.80 13.54 -16.64
C THR A 3 1.52 12.37 -17.30
N THR A 4 2.82 12.24 -17.05
CA THR A 4 3.57 11.04 -17.42
C THR A 4 3.09 9.91 -16.53
N TYR A 5 2.26 9.02 -17.09
CA TYR A 5 1.91 7.77 -16.42
C TYR A 5 3.16 6.88 -16.48
N SER A 6 3.80 6.64 -15.35
CA SER A 6 4.70 5.50 -15.23
C SER A 6 3.87 4.24 -15.48
N THR A 7 4.26 3.45 -16.48
CA THR A 7 3.65 2.16 -16.81
C THR A 7 4.06 1.08 -15.82
N GLU A 8 5.11 1.31 -15.04
CA GLU A 8 5.58 0.40 -14.01
C GLU A 8 4.61 0.38 -12.81
N PRO A 9 4.19 -0.81 -12.34
CA PRO A 9 3.35 -0.92 -11.17
C PRO A 9 4.06 -0.39 -9.92
N ILE A 10 3.34 0.42 -9.14
CA ILE A 10 3.87 0.99 -7.89
C ILE A 10 3.98 -0.13 -6.84
N ARG A 11 5.21 -0.50 -6.50
CA ARG A 11 5.51 -1.45 -5.42
C ARG A 11 5.16 -0.84 -4.06
N VAL A 12 4.70 -1.69 -3.15
CA VAL A 12 4.27 -1.27 -1.82
C VAL A 12 4.75 -2.28 -0.80
N LYS A 13 5.19 -1.80 0.36
CA LYS A 13 5.57 -2.63 1.50
C LYS A 13 4.50 -2.53 2.58
N GLN A 14 4.17 -3.66 3.20
CA GLN A 14 3.34 -3.72 4.39
C GLN A 14 4.22 -3.66 5.62
N ILE A 15 3.83 -2.80 6.55
CA ILE A 15 4.56 -2.52 7.78
C ILE A 15 3.74 -3.06 8.95
N ASP A 16 4.41 -3.76 9.85
CA ASP A 16 3.86 -4.14 11.13
C ASP A 16 3.62 -2.89 11.98
N THR A 17 2.41 -2.73 12.49
CA THR A 17 2.00 -1.50 13.17
C THR A 17 2.57 -1.37 14.58
N GLU A 18 3.03 -2.45 15.19
CA GLU A 18 3.56 -2.48 16.55
C GLU A 18 5.09 -2.31 16.55
N THR A 19 5.77 -3.01 15.64
CA THR A 19 7.24 -3.08 15.57
C THR A 19 7.83 -2.11 14.54
N GLY A 20 7.05 -1.71 13.54
CA GLY A 20 7.53 -0.91 12.41
C GLY A 20 8.34 -1.71 11.39
N GLU A 21 8.41 -3.03 11.52
CA GLU A 21 9.14 -3.91 10.61
C GLU A 21 8.37 -4.14 9.30
N VAL A 22 9.10 -4.46 8.23
CA VAL A 22 8.47 -4.82 6.95
C VAL A 22 7.99 -6.27 7.04
N ILE A 23 6.69 -6.47 6.89
CA ILE A 23 6.07 -7.80 6.84
C ILE A 23 6.24 -8.41 5.44
N GLU A 24 5.93 -7.63 4.39
CA GLU A 24 5.84 -8.15 3.02
C GLU A 24 6.07 -7.01 2.01
N ILE A 25 6.63 -7.33 0.84
CA ILE A 25 6.80 -6.38 -0.27
C ILE A 25 6.03 -6.86 -1.48
N TYR A 26 4.99 -6.11 -1.85
CA TYR A 26 4.13 -6.42 -2.97
C TYR A 26 4.58 -5.72 -4.25
N PRO A 27 4.46 -6.40 -5.42
CA PRO A 27 4.81 -5.80 -6.71
C PRO A 27 3.84 -4.69 -7.14
N SER A 28 2.66 -4.59 -6.52
CA SER A 28 1.67 -3.57 -6.82
C SER A 28 0.72 -3.28 -5.65
N ILE A 29 0.05 -2.12 -5.68
CA ILE A 29 -1.11 -1.80 -4.83
C ILE A 29 -2.20 -2.88 -4.91
N VAL A 30 -2.43 -3.44 -6.11
CA VAL A 30 -3.51 -4.42 -6.34
C VAL A 30 -3.19 -5.75 -5.66
N SER A 31 -1.94 -6.21 -5.74
CA SER A 31 -1.50 -7.42 -5.04
C SER A 31 -1.61 -7.28 -3.53
N ALA A 32 -1.16 -6.15 -2.96
CA ALA A 32 -1.27 -5.90 -1.52
C ALA A 32 -2.72 -5.90 -1.04
N ALA A 33 -3.60 -5.25 -1.81
CA ALA A 33 -5.01 -5.15 -1.47
C ALA A 33 -5.72 -6.51 -1.53
N ARG A 34 -5.39 -7.33 -2.53
CA ARG A 34 -5.92 -8.69 -2.67
C ARG A 34 -5.52 -9.57 -1.49
N ASP A 35 -4.24 -9.55 -1.13
CA ASP A 35 -3.71 -10.37 -0.04
C ASP A 35 -4.30 -9.98 1.33
N ASN A 36 -4.52 -8.68 1.53
CA ASN A 36 -5.10 -8.14 2.76
C ASN A 36 -6.64 -8.07 2.77
N PHE A 37 -7.31 -8.66 1.77
CA PHE A 37 -8.77 -8.66 1.63
C PHE A 37 -9.42 -7.27 1.74
N ILE A 38 -8.80 -6.26 1.12
CA ILE A 38 -9.29 -4.88 1.05
C ILE A 38 -9.35 -4.38 -0.39
N ALA A 39 -10.07 -3.28 -0.62
CA ALA A 39 -10.12 -2.67 -1.94
C ALA A 39 -8.81 -1.92 -2.25
N ALA A 40 -8.31 -2.01 -3.49
CA ALA A 40 -7.12 -1.29 -3.92
C ALA A 40 -7.23 0.24 -3.74
N LYS A 41 -8.45 0.79 -3.83
CA LYS A 41 -8.72 2.21 -3.53
C LYS A 41 -8.41 2.58 -2.07
N THR A 42 -8.54 1.64 -1.14
CA THR A 42 -8.23 1.83 0.29
C THR A 42 -6.73 1.98 0.49
N VAL A 43 -5.94 1.05 -0.06
CA VAL A 43 -4.46 1.13 -0.05
C VAL A 43 -3.99 2.44 -0.70
N ARG A 44 -4.52 2.77 -1.89
CA ARG A 44 -4.19 4.02 -2.59
C ARG A 44 -4.52 5.26 -1.76
N ARG A 45 -5.64 5.28 -1.03
CA ARG A 45 -6.01 6.39 -0.14
C ARG A 45 -5.09 6.47 1.07
N ALA A 46 -4.74 5.34 1.68
CA ALA A 46 -3.83 5.28 2.81
C ALA A 46 -2.45 5.83 2.44
N LEU A 47 -1.91 5.45 1.27
CA LEU A 47 -0.63 5.93 0.75
C LEU A 47 -0.60 7.43 0.40
N LYS A 48 -1.76 8.09 0.28
CA LYS A 48 -1.82 9.56 0.17
C LYS A 48 -1.66 10.26 1.52
N GLY A 49 -1.84 9.54 2.62
CA GLY A 49 -1.63 10.00 3.99
C GLY A 49 -0.44 9.30 4.64
N ASN A 50 -0.63 8.81 5.86
CA ASN A 50 0.42 8.13 6.64
C ASN A 50 0.53 6.61 6.38
N GLY A 51 -0.15 6.09 5.36
CA GLY A 51 -0.14 4.67 5.03
C GLY A 51 -1.05 3.79 5.88
N TYR A 52 -1.70 4.34 6.92
CA TYR A 52 -2.48 3.55 7.88
C TYR A 52 -3.92 3.31 7.42
N VAL A 53 -4.41 2.08 7.61
CA VAL A 53 -5.77 1.62 7.34
C VAL A 53 -6.41 1.20 8.67
N PRO A 54 -7.14 2.09 9.36
CA PRO A 54 -7.61 1.84 10.72
C PRO A 54 -8.56 0.64 10.84
N THR A 55 -9.41 0.41 9.83
CA THR A 55 -10.43 -0.65 9.86
C THR A 55 -9.86 -2.06 9.87
N LYS A 56 -8.60 -2.23 9.48
CA LYS A 56 -7.89 -3.51 9.44
C LYS A 56 -6.58 -3.50 10.22
N GLN A 57 -6.25 -2.37 10.86
CA GLN A 57 -4.95 -2.15 11.52
C GLN A 57 -3.76 -2.50 10.61
N LEU A 58 -3.83 -2.08 9.34
CA LEU A 58 -2.75 -2.31 8.36
C LEU A 58 -1.98 -1.01 8.11
N LYS A 59 -0.68 -1.10 7.85
CA LYS A 59 0.12 0.03 7.39
C LYS A 59 0.85 -0.32 6.10
N PHE A 60 0.79 0.59 5.12
CA PHE A 60 1.46 0.45 3.83
C PHE A 60 2.34 1.66 3.55
N GLU A 61 3.48 1.42 2.94
CA GLU A 61 4.39 2.46 2.44
C GLU A 61 4.79 2.15 1.00
N LEU A 62 5.26 3.16 0.27
CA LEU A 62 5.90 2.93 -1.03
C LEU A 62 7.22 2.17 -0.81
N ALA A 63 7.48 1.20 -1.67
CA ALA A 63 8.73 0.43 -1.66
C ALA A 63 9.79 1.05 -2.57
#